data_AF-A0A2J7QDX0-F1
#
_entry.id   AF-A0A2J7QDX0-F1
#
_cell.length_a   1.000
_cell.length_b   1.000
_cell.length_c   1.000
_cell.angle_alpha   90.00
_cell.angle_beta   90.00
_cell.angle_gamma   90.00
#
_symmetry.space_group_name_H-M   'P 1'
#
loop_
_entity.id
_entity.type
_entity.pdbx_description
1 polymer ?
#
loop_
_entity_poly.entity_id
_entity_poly.type
_entity_poly.pdbx_seq_one_letter_code
_entity_poly.pdbx_strand_id
1 'polypeptide(L)'
;MPLKWIHDLSREGAERLAVELSVPVQGILDELCKRVKEKWKFLETYLPPQRADKSDLAMHRGESSDIRVSSVQGHVTYSQIKLRAKVVTDLVKGIPVLSNAEPEAVLKFVIRASEVYDLGLVTDEEWLDILVARTTGRFTQIISGHLSASANWGVGRSELRSTFLPPRIREGLLTKYALERFHFVAEDLSKYIESVVAATNTLDYDVPESALVDGLVQNIHPNVRSQFFFLHKPTSIKELYALAGQVAEGRAIEERRIRAERSGSTDMVQQRSRGSRPVSMAVGQTRRFGLNSAKCWKCSGRGHLKKDCPSSDVSVGEAIGGNDRGTR
;
A
#
# COMPACT_ATOMS: atom_id res chain seq x y z
N MET A 1 -34.23 2.94 -2.30
CA MET A 1 -35.25 4.00 -2.06
C MET A 1 -36.60 3.32 -1.95
N PRO A 2 -37.46 3.70 -0.98
CA PRO A 2 -38.78 3.08 -0.89
C PRO A 2 -39.67 3.52 -2.06
N LEU A 3 -40.25 2.57 -2.80
CA LEU A 3 -41.22 2.83 -3.88
C LEU A 3 -42.41 3.70 -3.46
N LYS A 4 -42.67 3.83 -2.15
CA LYS A 4 -43.72 4.68 -1.57
C LYS A 4 -43.51 6.16 -1.90
N TRP A 5 -42.26 6.64 -1.95
CA TRP A 5 -41.97 8.06 -2.19
C TRP A 5 -42.27 8.50 -3.64
N ILE A 6 -42.23 7.57 -4.60
CA ILE A 6 -42.49 7.88 -6.02
C ILE A 6 -43.95 8.30 -6.24
N HIS A 7 -44.87 7.91 -5.35
CA HIS A 7 -46.28 8.29 -5.43
C HIS A 7 -46.56 9.72 -4.96
N ASP A 8 -45.66 10.32 -4.17
CA ASP A 8 -45.83 11.65 -3.58
C ASP A 8 -44.96 12.72 -4.28
N LEU A 9 -44.38 12.39 -5.44
CA LEU A 9 -43.53 13.32 -6.20
C LEU A 9 -44.37 14.44 -6.82
N SER A 10 -43.97 15.69 -6.57
CA SER A 10 -44.42 16.82 -7.38
C SER A 10 -43.99 16.64 -8.83
N ARG A 11 -44.69 17.30 -9.77
CA ARG A 11 -44.33 17.22 -11.20
C ARG A 11 -42.86 17.56 -11.44
N GLU A 12 -42.36 18.64 -10.87
CA GLU A 12 -40.96 19.05 -10.98
C GLU A 12 -39.97 18.00 -10.40
N GLY A 13 -40.38 17.26 -9.37
CA GLY A 13 -39.61 16.14 -8.84
C GLY A 13 -39.59 14.94 -9.79
N ALA A 14 -40.74 14.60 -10.36
CA ALA A 14 -40.88 13.52 -11.32
C ALA A 14 -40.12 13.80 -12.64
N GLU A 15 -40.14 15.04 -13.12
CA GLU A 15 -39.41 15.46 -14.33
C GLU A 15 -37.89 15.41 -14.13
N ARG A 16 -37.38 15.87 -12.97
CA ARG A 16 -35.95 15.75 -12.62
C ARG A 16 -35.49 14.30 -12.57
N LEU A 17 -36.24 13.44 -11.90
CA LEU A 17 -35.95 12.00 -11.85
C LEU A 17 -36.05 11.33 -13.22
N ALA A 18 -37.00 11.76 -14.07
CA ALA A 18 -37.10 11.24 -15.42
C ALA A 18 -35.86 11.58 -16.25
N VAL A 19 -35.34 12.81 -16.15
CA VAL A 19 -34.08 13.19 -16.81
C VAL A 19 -32.91 12.35 -16.31
N GLU A 20 -32.77 12.18 -14.99
CA GLU A 20 -31.70 11.37 -14.39
C GLU A 20 -31.76 9.90 -14.84
N LEU A 21 -32.97 9.34 -14.96
CA LEU A 21 -33.20 7.96 -15.38
C LEU A 21 -33.27 7.78 -16.89
N SER A 22 -33.05 8.85 -17.67
CA SER A 22 -33.17 8.88 -19.13
C SER A 22 -34.55 8.38 -19.62
N VAL A 23 -35.60 8.79 -18.93
CA VAL A 23 -37.01 8.52 -19.23
C VAL A 23 -37.64 9.75 -19.90
N PRO A 24 -38.44 9.59 -20.97
CA PRO A 24 -39.09 10.71 -21.62
C PRO A 24 -40.05 11.46 -20.68
N VAL A 25 -40.00 12.79 -20.72
CA VAL A 25 -40.73 13.69 -19.80
C VAL A 25 -42.18 13.97 -20.27
N GLN A 26 -42.60 13.46 -21.43
CA GLN A 26 -43.91 13.77 -22.02
C GLN A 26 -45.10 13.11 -21.30
N GLY A 27 -46.23 13.81 -21.18
CA GLY A 27 -47.51 13.25 -20.72
C GLY A 27 -47.99 13.78 -19.37
N ILE A 28 -49.00 13.14 -18.81
CA ILE A 28 -49.61 13.53 -17.53
C ILE A 28 -48.73 12.99 -16.38
N LEU A 29 -48.76 13.62 -15.20
CA LEU A 29 -47.90 13.28 -14.06
C LEU A 29 -47.94 11.78 -13.72
N ASP A 30 -49.13 11.17 -13.75
CA ASP A 30 -49.30 9.75 -13.44
C ASP A 30 -48.56 8.83 -14.44
N GLU A 31 -48.54 9.19 -15.72
CA GLU A 31 -47.82 8.44 -16.75
C GLU A 31 -46.30 8.58 -16.58
N LEU A 32 -45.83 9.80 -16.25
CA LEU A 32 -44.44 10.06 -15.97
C LEU A 32 -43.96 9.28 -14.73
N CYS A 33 -44.71 9.35 -13.63
CA CYS A 33 -44.43 8.60 -12.41
C CYS A 33 -44.44 7.09 -12.66
N LYS A 34 -45.35 6.58 -13.51
CA LYS A 34 -45.37 5.17 -13.91
C LYS A 34 -44.09 4.76 -14.65
N ARG A 35 -43.64 5.53 -15.64
CA ARG A 35 -42.41 5.23 -16.39
C ARG A 35 -41.15 5.32 -15.52
N VAL A 36 -41.06 6.34 -14.66
CA VAL A 36 -39.99 6.49 -13.67
C VAL A 36 -39.95 5.27 -12.74
N LYS A 37 -41.12 4.83 -12.25
CA LYS A 37 -41.25 3.64 -11.38
C LYS A 37 -40.81 2.35 -12.08
N GLU A 38 -41.19 2.15 -13.34
CA GLU A 38 -40.79 0.97 -14.12
C GLU A 38 -39.28 0.94 -14.35
N LYS A 39 -38.68 2.09 -14.72
CA LYS A 39 -37.22 2.21 -14.89
C LYS A 39 -36.47 2.01 -13.57
N TRP A 40 -37.01 2.53 -12.47
CA TRP A 40 -36.45 2.33 -11.14
C TRP A 40 -36.48 0.86 -10.72
N LYS A 41 -37.61 0.16 -10.90
CA LYS A 41 -37.71 -1.29 -10.61
C LYS A 41 -36.70 -2.11 -11.39
N PHE A 42 -36.46 -1.75 -12.65
CA PHE A 42 -35.43 -2.39 -13.47
C PHE A 42 -34.03 -2.19 -12.86
N LEU A 43 -33.67 -0.95 -12.51
CA LEU A 43 -32.38 -0.63 -11.90
C LEU A 43 -32.19 -1.27 -10.52
N GLU A 44 -33.27 -1.39 -9.75
CA GLU A 44 -33.25 -2.01 -8.41
C GLU A 44 -32.77 -3.46 -8.44
N THR A 45 -32.99 -4.19 -9.55
CA THR A 45 -32.46 -5.56 -9.73
C THR A 45 -30.93 -5.62 -9.85
N TYR A 46 -30.28 -4.51 -10.19
CA TYR A 46 -28.81 -4.39 -10.31
C TYR A 46 -28.16 -3.78 -9.06
N LEU A 47 -28.96 -3.37 -8.07
CA LEU A 47 -28.45 -2.83 -6.82
C LEU A 47 -28.23 -3.95 -5.79
N PRO A 48 -27.15 -3.90 -5.00
CA PRO A 48 -26.97 -4.83 -3.88
C PRO A 48 -28.17 -4.74 -2.91
N PRO A 49 -28.64 -5.86 -2.33
CA PRO A 49 -29.80 -5.85 -1.45
C PRO A 49 -29.58 -4.89 -0.26
N GLN A 50 -30.43 -3.88 -0.15
CA GLN A 50 -30.38 -2.94 0.97
C GLN A 50 -30.81 -3.66 2.25
N ARG A 51 -29.93 -3.70 3.26
CA ARG A 51 -30.33 -4.07 4.62
C ARG A 51 -31.29 -3.00 5.14
N ALA A 52 -32.47 -3.44 5.55
CA ALA A 52 -33.50 -2.59 6.14
C ALA A 52 -33.11 -2.26 7.59
N ASP A 53 -32.31 -1.21 7.78
CA ASP A 53 -32.18 -0.60 9.10
C ASP A 53 -33.22 0.53 9.22
N LYS A 54 -34.15 0.30 10.13
CA LYS A 54 -35.14 1.27 10.60
C LYS A 54 -34.41 2.36 11.40
N SER A 55 -34.55 3.61 11.00
CA SER A 55 -34.54 4.70 11.96
C SER A 55 -35.47 5.83 11.48
N ASP A 56 -36.51 6.03 12.26
CA ASP A 56 -37.50 7.09 12.12
C ASP A 56 -36.96 8.43 12.66
N LEU A 57 -37.32 9.49 11.94
CA LEU A 57 -37.73 10.83 12.39
C LEU A 57 -36.92 11.58 13.47
N ALA A 58 -36.35 12.72 13.06
CA ALA A 58 -36.72 14.01 13.66
C ALA A 58 -36.45 15.16 12.67
N MET A 59 -37.52 15.86 12.31
CA MET A 59 -37.48 17.11 11.55
C MET A 59 -36.97 18.26 12.42
N HIS A 60 -36.15 19.15 11.87
CA HIS A 60 -36.30 20.57 12.16
C HIS A 60 -36.05 21.42 10.90
N ARG A 61 -37.03 22.30 10.69
CA ARG A 61 -37.26 23.27 9.63
C ARG A 61 -36.66 24.61 10.07
N GLY A 62 -35.98 25.31 9.17
CA GLY A 62 -35.52 26.68 9.39
C GLY A 62 -34.91 27.27 8.12
N GLU A 63 -35.74 27.99 7.36
CA GLU A 63 -35.37 28.80 6.19
C GLU A 63 -34.58 30.05 6.63
N SER A 64 -33.52 30.44 5.91
CA SER A 64 -33.23 31.85 5.63
C SER A 64 -32.15 32.06 4.54
N SER A 65 -32.60 32.60 3.41
CA SER A 65 -31.98 33.46 2.38
C SER A 65 -30.44 33.59 2.23
N ASP A 66 -29.95 33.12 1.07
CA ASP A 66 -29.42 33.93 -0.06
C ASP A 66 -28.31 34.99 0.17
N ILE A 67 -27.08 34.70 -0.27
CA ILE A 67 -26.45 35.18 -1.54
C ILE A 67 -24.90 35.16 -1.52
N ARG A 68 -24.37 34.45 -2.52
CA ARG A 68 -23.08 34.58 -3.25
C ARG A 68 -21.76 34.35 -2.50
N VAL A 69 -21.20 33.15 -2.73
CA VAL A 69 -19.82 33.04 -3.22
C VAL A 69 -19.81 32.10 -4.43
N SER A 70 -19.44 32.68 -5.57
CA SER A 70 -19.07 31.94 -6.78
C SER A 70 -17.81 31.12 -6.47
N SER A 71 -17.97 29.81 -6.33
CA SER A 71 -16.89 28.84 -6.47
C SER A 71 -17.36 27.78 -7.43
N VAL A 72 -16.54 27.51 -8.45
CA VAL A 72 -16.75 26.45 -9.44
C VAL A 72 -16.62 25.11 -8.70
N GLN A 73 -17.69 24.70 -8.02
CA GLN A 73 -17.79 23.41 -7.36
C GLN A 73 -18.22 22.41 -8.44
N GLY A 74 -17.25 21.65 -8.97
CA GLY A 74 -17.56 20.49 -9.80
C GLY A 74 -18.60 19.63 -9.09
N HIS A 75 -19.68 19.30 -9.78
CA HIS A 75 -20.79 18.51 -9.25
C HIS A 75 -20.25 17.16 -8.73
N VAL A 76 -20.00 17.06 -7.41
CA VAL A 76 -19.62 15.79 -6.79
C VAL A 76 -20.88 14.93 -6.75
N THR A 77 -20.84 13.81 -7.47
CA THR A 77 -21.98 12.90 -7.56
C THR A 77 -22.28 12.26 -6.21
N TYR A 78 -23.55 11.94 -5.94
CA TYR A 78 -23.96 11.25 -4.71
C TYR A 78 -23.17 9.95 -4.47
N SER A 79 -22.83 9.22 -5.54
CA SER A 79 -22.00 8.03 -5.50
C SER A 79 -20.57 8.32 -5.03
N GLN A 80 -19.96 9.43 -5.45
CA GLN A 80 -18.64 9.87 -4.99
C GLN A 80 -18.67 10.25 -3.51
N ILE A 81 -19.71 10.97 -3.04
CA ILE A 81 -19.87 11.31 -1.62
C ILE A 81 -19.98 10.04 -0.78
N LYS A 82 -20.79 9.08 -1.22
CA LYS A 82 -20.96 7.79 -0.52
C LYS A 82 -19.67 6.96 -0.49
N LEU A 83 -18.92 6.93 -1.60
CA LEU A 83 -17.64 6.24 -1.67
C LEU A 83 -16.61 6.89 -0.74
N ARG A 84 -16.49 8.23 -0.79
CA ARG A 84 -15.64 9.03 0.10
C ARG A 84 -15.96 8.73 1.56
N ALA A 85 -17.23 8.80 1.96
CA ALA A 85 -17.65 8.52 3.33
C ALA A 85 -17.26 7.09 3.78
N LYS A 86 -17.42 6.10 2.90
CA LYS A 86 -17.02 4.71 3.19
C LYS A 86 -15.51 4.58 3.37
N VAL A 87 -14.73 5.16 2.46
CA VAL A 87 -13.25 5.13 2.52
C VAL A 87 -12.75 5.80 3.79
N VAL A 88 -13.26 6.99 4.12
CA VAL A 88 -12.91 7.71 5.36
C VAL A 88 -13.26 6.85 6.58
N THR A 89 -14.47 6.29 6.63
CA THR A 89 -14.90 5.44 7.74
C THR A 89 -13.98 4.23 7.93
N ASP A 90 -13.59 3.56 6.84
CA ASP A 90 -12.71 2.39 6.90
C ASP A 90 -11.28 2.77 7.30
N LEU A 91 -10.77 3.92 6.87
CA LEU A 91 -9.46 4.44 7.28
C LEU A 91 -9.43 4.84 8.77
N VAL A 92 -10.47 5.53 9.24
CA VAL A 92 -10.62 6.01 10.62
C VAL A 92 -10.69 4.87 11.63
N LYS A 93 -11.27 3.72 11.25
CA LYS A 93 -11.24 2.50 12.09
C LYS A 93 -9.83 2.05 12.44
N GLY A 94 -8.85 2.35 11.58
CA GLY A 94 -7.44 2.03 11.79
C GLY A 94 -6.71 2.99 12.74
N ILE A 95 -7.29 4.16 13.07
CA ILE A 95 -6.70 5.10 14.03
C ILE A 95 -6.96 4.55 15.43
N PRO A 96 -5.98 4.38 16.33
CA PRO A 96 -6.22 3.86 17.68
C PRO A 96 -7.11 4.81 18.51
N VAL A 97 -7.85 4.28 19.51
CA VAL A 97 -8.50 5.14 20.51
C VAL A 97 -7.42 5.64 21.47
N LEU A 98 -7.35 6.94 21.70
CA LEU A 98 -6.41 7.51 22.66
C LEU A 98 -7.10 7.80 23.99
N SER A 99 -6.85 6.94 24.97
CA SER A 99 -7.40 7.04 26.32
C SER A 99 -6.37 7.28 27.41
N ASN A 100 -5.13 6.88 27.18
CA ASN A 100 -4.03 7.08 28.11
C ASN A 100 -3.03 8.12 27.56
N ALA A 101 -2.27 8.72 28.46
CA ALA A 101 -1.19 9.65 28.12
C ALA A 101 0.15 8.92 27.90
N GLU A 102 0.12 7.66 27.49
CA GLU A 102 1.33 6.89 27.22
C GLU A 102 2.01 7.43 25.96
N PRO A 103 3.30 7.84 26.02
CA PRO A 103 3.95 8.51 24.88
C PRO A 103 3.93 7.71 23.58
N GLU A 104 4.07 6.39 23.64
CA GLU A 104 4.03 5.54 22.44
C GLU A 104 2.63 5.46 21.83
N ALA A 105 1.59 5.42 22.67
CA ALA A 105 0.20 5.43 22.19
C ALA A 105 -0.12 6.77 21.52
N VAL A 106 0.34 7.88 22.12
CA VAL A 106 0.20 9.23 21.54
C VAL A 106 0.94 9.31 20.20
N LEU A 107 2.19 8.85 20.12
CA LEU A 107 2.95 8.85 18.87
C LEU A 107 2.24 8.06 17.76
N LYS A 108 1.82 6.82 18.06
CA LYS A 108 1.11 5.96 17.10
C LYS A 108 -0.21 6.59 16.66
N PHE A 109 -0.95 7.21 17.58
CA PHE A 109 -2.17 7.93 17.27
C PHE A 109 -1.90 9.09 16.30
N VAL A 110 -0.94 9.98 16.61
CA VAL A 110 -0.66 11.17 15.79
C VAL A 110 -0.11 10.79 14.41
N ILE A 111 0.76 9.77 14.33
CA ILE A 111 1.22 9.22 13.04
C ILE A 111 0.02 8.76 12.22
N ARG A 112 -0.81 7.88 12.78
CA ARG A 112 -1.92 7.28 12.04
C ARG A 112 -3.00 8.29 11.66
N ALA A 113 -3.25 9.27 12.52
CA ALA A 113 -4.11 10.40 12.21
C ALA A 113 -3.55 11.22 11.05
N SER A 114 -2.25 11.58 11.07
CA SER A 114 -1.63 12.37 10.01
C SER A 114 -1.67 11.64 8.66
N GLU A 115 -1.36 10.35 8.63
CA GLU A 115 -1.45 9.53 7.40
C GLU A 115 -2.84 9.58 6.74
N VAL A 116 -3.90 9.57 7.53
CA VAL A 116 -5.28 9.61 7.00
C VAL A 116 -5.66 11.04 6.59
N TYR A 117 -5.21 12.05 7.34
CA TYR A 117 -5.43 13.45 7.04
C TYR A 117 -4.75 13.88 5.71
N ASP A 118 -3.50 13.45 5.50
CA ASP A 118 -2.68 13.81 4.35
C ASP A 118 -3.25 13.31 3.01
N LEU A 119 -4.23 12.39 3.04
CA LEU A 119 -4.98 11.97 1.86
C LEU A 119 -5.94 13.04 1.32
N GLY A 120 -6.17 14.13 2.07
CA GLY A 120 -7.02 15.24 1.65
C GLY A 120 -8.49 14.86 1.46
N LEU A 121 -8.95 13.82 2.16
CA LEU A 121 -10.30 13.27 2.01
C LEU A 121 -11.35 14.03 2.82
N VAL A 122 -10.97 14.90 3.75
CA VAL A 122 -11.86 15.62 4.66
C VAL A 122 -11.38 17.04 4.90
N THR A 123 -12.30 17.95 5.23
CA THR A 123 -11.94 19.30 5.67
C THR A 123 -11.32 19.26 7.07
N ASP A 124 -10.63 20.33 7.47
CA ASP A 124 -10.08 20.46 8.83
C ASP A 124 -11.16 20.27 9.92
N GLU A 125 -12.34 20.87 9.73
CA GLU A 125 -13.45 20.77 10.69
C GLU A 125 -14.01 19.35 10.78
N GLU A 126 -14.28 18.71 9.64
CA GLU A 126 -14.72 17.29 9.59
C GLU A 126 -13.67 16.38 10.25
N TRP A 127 -12.39 16.65 10.02
CA TRP A 127 -11.31 15.86 10.57
C TRP A 127 -11.19 15.99 12.08
N LEU A 128 -11.23 17.21 12.61
CA LEU A 128 -11.17 17.44 14.04
C LEU A 128 -12.38 16.80 14.75
N ASP A 129 -13.59 16.89 14.19
CA ASP A 129 -14.78 16.22 14.73
C ASP A 129 -14.61 14.68 14.77
N ILE A 130 -14.06 14.09 13.71
CA ILE A 130 -13.71 12.66 13.70
C ILE A 130 -12.75 12.31 14.84
N LEU A 131 -11.72 13.15 15.09
CA LEU A 131 -10.73 12.88 16.13
C LEU A 131 -11.28 13.08 17.55
N VAL A 132 -12.26 13.96 17.76
CA VAL A 132 -12.99 14.08 19.04
C VAL A 132 -13.59 12.73 19.42
N ALA A 133 -14.19 11.99 18.48
CA ALA A 133 -14.76 10.67 18.71
C ALA A 133 -13.71 9.55 18.95
N ARG A 134 -12.42 9.81 18.68
CA ARG A 134 -11.31 8.86 18.87
C ARG A 134 -10.48 9.14 20.11
N THR A 135 -10.78 10.21 20.84
CA THR A 135 -9.98 10.67 21.98
C THR A 135 -10.84 10.79 23.23
N THR A 136 -10.19 10.77 24.40
CA THR A 136 -10.88 11.00 25.68
C THR A 136 -10.10 11.96 26.58
N GLY A 137 -10.77 12.55 27.57
CA GLY A 137 -10.14 13.39 28.59
C GLY A 137 -9.46 14.64 28.01
N ARG A 138 -8.21 14.89 28.41
CA ARG A 138 -7.44 16.08 28.01
C ARG A 138 -7.20 16.15 26.49
N PHE A 139 -7.09 15.00 25.82
CA PHE A 139 -6.95 14.96 24.36
C PHE A 139 -8.18 15.55 23.67
N THR A 140 -9.37 15.11 24.08
CA THR A 140 -10.64 15.64 23.56
C THR A 140 -10.76 17.13 23.82
N GLN A 141 -10.37 17.60 25.01
CA GLN A 141 -10.42 19.03 25.33
C GLN A 141 -9.58 19.89 24.38
N ILE A 142 -8.36 19.46 24.07
CA ILE A 142 -7.47 20.17 23.12
C ILE A 142 -8.09 20.15 21.72
N ILE A 143 -8.52 18.99 21.22
CA ILE A 143 -9.08 18.84 19.87
C ILE A 143 -10.39 19.62 19.72
N SER A 144 -11.30 19.52 20.69
CA SER A 144 -12.56 20.29 20.70
C SER A 144 -12.32 21.80 20.80
N GLY A 145 -11.28 22.23 21.51
CA GLY A 145 -10.86 23.63 21.54
C GLY A 145 -10.46 24.14 20.16
N HIS A 146 -9.66 23.37 19.41
CA HIS A 146 -9.29 23.70 18.04
C HIS A 146 -10.45 23.64 17.06
N LEU A 147 -11.36 22.68 17.23
CA LEU A 147 -12.60 22.59 16.43
C LEU A 147 -13.45 23.85 16.61
N SER A 148 -13.61 24.31 17.86
CA SER A 148 -14.36 25.53 18.18
C SER A 148 -13.71 26.80 17.63
N ALA A 149 -12.39 26.78 17.44
CA ALA A 149 -11.62 27.88 16.88
C ALA A 149 -11.46 27.80 15.35
N SER A 150 -12.07 26.81 14.68
CA SER A 150 -11.86 26.49 13.25
C SER A 150 -10.37 26.45 12.87
N ALA A 151 -9.53 25.91 13.77
CA ALA A 151 -8.10 25.79 13.53
C ALA A 151 -7.80 24.59 12.62
N ASN A 152 -6.68 24.64 11.91
CA ASN A 152 -6.24 23.49 11.11
C ASN A 152 -5.66 22.37 11.98
N TRP A 153 -5.67 21.15 11.46
CA TRP A 153 -5.09 19.99 12.14
C TRP A 153 -3.63 20.18 12.55
N GLY A 154 -2.85 20.94 11.77
CA GLY A 154 -1.45 21.22 12.06
C GLY A 154 -1.22 21.93 13.39
N VAL A 155 -2.09 22.87 13.75
CA VAL A 155 -2.07 23.56 15.06
C VAL A 155 -2.39 22.56 16.17
N GLY A 156 -3.47 21.79 16.03
CA GLY A 156 -3.86 20.77 17.01
C GLY A 156 -2.81 19.69 17.22
N ARG A 157 -2.19 19.20 16.14
CA ARG A 157 -1.07 18.26 16.19
C ARG A 157 0.12 18.84 16.95
N SER A 158 0.43 20.12 16.74
CA SER A 158 1.55 20.79 17.43
C SER A 158 1.30 20.94 18.92
N GLU A 159 0.07 21.27 19.32
CA GLU A 159 -0.34 21.36 20.73
C GLU A 159 -0.37 19.99 21.42
N LEU A 160 -0.90 18.96 20.74
CA LEU A 160 -0.85 17.59 21.24
C LEU A 160 0.59 17.12 21.46
N ARG A 161 1.47 17.38 20.49
CA ARG A 161 2.89 17.04 20.61
C ARG A 161 3.55 17.78 21.77
N SER A 162 3.39 19.10 21.87
CA SER A 162 4.05 19.87 22.94
C SER A 162 3.55 19.49 24.34
N THR A 163 2.26 19.13 24.44
CA THR A 163 1.63 18.73 25.70
C THR A 163 2.01 17.33 26.16
N PHE A 164 2.01 16.35 25.26
CA PHE A 164 2.15 14.93 25.61
C PHE A 164 3.50 14.32 25.22
N LEU A 165 4.24 14.94 24.32
CA LEU A 165 5.56 14.52 23.85
C LEU A 165 6.58 15.66 24.06
N PRO A 166 6.93 15.97 25.32
CA PRO A 166 7.98 16.95 25.63
C PRO A 166 9.35 16.51 25.08
N PRO A 167 10.33 17.44 24.92
CA PRO A 167 11.61 17.17 24.25
C PRO A 167 12.33 15.89 24.70
N ARG A 168 12.46 15.66 26.01
CA ARG A 168 13.13 14.45 26.56
C ARG A 168 12.45 13.14 26.13
N ILE A 169 11.13 13.14 26.05
CA ILE A 169 10.36 11.97 25.61
C ILE A 169 10.52 11.79 24.10
N ARG A 170 10.51 12.89 23.33
CA ARG A 170 10.74 12.84 21.88
C ARG A 170 12.10 12.29 21.53
N GLU A 171 13.15 12.66 22.24
CA GLU A 171 14.50 12.11 22.04
C GLU A 171 14.51 10.57 22.17
N GLY A 172 13.93 10.04 23.25
CA GLY A 172 13.83 8.58 23.44
C GLY A 172 13.00 7.88 22.34
N LEU A 173 11.90 8.50 21.91
CA LEU A 173 11.08 7.99 20.80
C LEU A 173 11.79 8.09 19.45
N LEU A 174 12.54 9.16 19.19
CA LEU A 174 13.33 9.34 17.97
C LEU A 174 14.41 8.28 17.87
N THR A 175 15.12 8.02 18.97
CA THR A 175 16.10 6.93 19.01
C THR A 175 15.44 5.60 18.66
N LYS A 176 14.32 5.27 19.31
CA LYS A 176 13.63 3.99 19.10
C LYS A 176 12.99 3.82 17.72
N TYR A 177 12.35 4.85 17.19
CA TYR A 177 11.50 4.76 16.00
C TYR A 177 12.14 5.31 14.72
N ALA A 178 13.26 6.03 14.82
CA ALA A 178 13.97 6.56 13.66
C ALA A 178 15.46 6.19 13.64
N LEU A 179 16.23 6.53 14.67
CA LEU A 179 17.70 6.44 14.61
C LEU A 179 18.22 5.00 14.76
N GLU A 180 17.67 4.22 15.68
CA GLU A 180 18.01 2.82 15.93
C GLU A 180 16.98 1.86 15.33
N ARG A 181 16.12 2.38 14.45
CA ARG A 181 15.14 1.57 13.75
C ARG A 181 15.82 0.86 12.58
N PHE A 182 16.30 -0.36 12.82
CA PHE A 182 16.90 -1.22 11.80
C PHE A 182 15.85 -1.89 10.92
N HIS A 183 16.12 -2.00 9.62
CA HIS A 183 15.26 -2.72 8.67
C HIS A 183 15.38 -4.23 8.86
N PHE A 184 14.24 -4.93 8.89
CA PHE A 184 14.21 -6.40 8.95
C PHE A 184 14.08 -7.02 7.55
N VAL A 185 14.73 -8.16 7.29
CA VAL A 185 14.77 -8.78 5.94
C VAL A 185 13.39 -9.08 5.35
N ALA A 186 12.46 -9.53 6.20
CA ALA A 186 11.10 -9.86 5.80
C ALA A 186 10.16 -8.65 5.78
N GLU A 187 10.59 -7.51 6.31
CA GLU A 187 9.83 -6.28 6.27
C GLU A 187 9.94 -5.65 4.87
N ASP A 188 8.81 -5.18 4.36
CA ASP A 188 8.79 -4.43 3.10
C ASP A 188 9.56 -3.11 3.27
N LEU A 189 10.44 -2.82 2.31
CA LEU A 189 11.33 -1.67 2.43
C LEU A 189 10.56 -0.35 2.37
N SER A 190 9.49 -0.26 1.57
CA SER A 190 8.65 0.94 1.52
C SER A 190 7.96 1.17 2.86
N LYS A 191 7.40 0.13 3.48
CA LYS A 191 6.80 0.22 4.82
C LYS A 191 7.80 0.65 5.90
N TYR A 192 9.04 0.17 5.81
CA TYR A 192 10.11 0.59 6.70
C TYR A 192 10.41 2.09 6.55
N ILE A 193 10.58 2.56 5.32
CA ILE A 193 10.83 3.98 5.03
C ILE A 193 9.65 4.84 5.50
N GLU A 194 8.41 4.44 5.18
CA GLU A 194 7.18 5.10 5.62
C GLU A 194 7.14 5.25 7.13
N SER A 195 7.41 4.15 7.87
CA SER A 195 7.39 4.15 9.33
C SER A 195 8.40 5.13 9.93
N VAL A 196 9.62 5.20 9.39
CA VAL A 196 10.67 6.09 9.91
C VAL A 196 10.35 7.54 9.57
N VAL A 197 9.97 7.82 8.32
CA VAL A 197 9.64 9.18 7.85
C VAL A 197 8.42 9.73 8.61
N ALA A 198 7.40 8.92 8.85
CA ALA A 198 6.23 9.31 9.62
C ALA A 198 6.61 9.64 11.08
N ALA A 199 7.50 8.85 11.69
CA ALA A 199 8.00 9.11 13.04
C ALA A 199 8.82 10.41 13.13
N THR A 200 9.76 10.63 12.20
CA THR A 200 10.60 11.85 12.18
C THR A 200 9.77 13.10 11.97
N ASN A 201 8.79 13.05 11.07
CA ASN A 201 7.88 14.17 10.81
C ASN A 201 7.00 14.46 12.04
N THR A 202 6.52 13.41 12.72
CA THR A 202 5.65 13.58 13.90
C THR A 202 6.42 14.17 15.08
N LEU A 203 7.69 13.77 15.25
CA LEU A 203 8.53 14.17 16.37
C LEU A 203 9.27 15.50 16.15
N ASP A 204 9.10 16.16 14.99
CA ASP A 204 9.87 17.32 14.52
C ASP A 204 11.37 17.08 14.57
N TYR A 205 11.83 16.03 13.88
CA TYR A 205 13.25 15.83 13.67
C TYR A 205 13.76 16.77 12.58
N ASP A 206 14.31 17.91 12.98
CA ASP A 206 14.81 18.95 12.08
C ASP A 206 16.23 18.63 11.60
N VAL A 207 16.32 17.73 10.62
CA VAL A 207 17.57 17.34 9.97
C VAL A 207 17.37 17.41 8.45
N PRO A 208 18.38 17.85 7.69
CA PRO A 208 18.27 17.88 6.23
C PRO A 208 17.92 16.50 5.68
N GLU A 209 17.07 16.48 4.67
CA GLU A 209 16.55 15.24 4.06
C GLU A 209 17.67 14.27 3.67
N SER A 210 18.78 14.78 3.14
CA SER A 210 19.95 13.98 2.76
C SER A 210 20.58 13.23 3.94
N ALA A 211 20.64 13.84 5.12
CA ALA A 211 21.18 13.19 6.32
C ALA A 211 20.21 12.15 6.89
N LEU A 212 18.88 12.37 6.77
CA LEU A 212 17.88 11.37 7.11
C LEU A 212 17.97 10.15 6.17
N VAL A 213 18.09 10.40 4.86
CA VAL A 213 18.27 9.35 3.85
C VAL A 213 19.55 8.56 4.10
N ASP A 214 20.64 9.22 4.47
CA ASP A 214 21.90 8.57 4.82
C ASP A 214 21.74 7.64 6.03
N GLY A 215 21.05 8.08 7.08
CA GLY A 215 20.74 7.25 8.25
C GLY A 215 19.87 6.04 7.90
N LEU A 216 18.82 6.25 7.10
CA LEU A 216 17.96 5.18 6.59
C LEU A 216 18.76 4.13 5.83
N VAL A 217 19.60 4.55 4.87
CA VAL A 217 20.42 3.63 4.06
C VAL A 217 21.43 2.85 4.90
N GLN A 218 21.97 3.46 5.96
CA GLN A 218 22.86 2.78 6.92
C GLN A 218 22.11 1.70 7.71
N ASN A 219 20.86 1.93 8.05
CA ASN A 219 20.01 1.03 8.83
C ASN A 219 19.31 -0.06 7.98
N ILE A 220 19.43 -0.02 6.65
CA ILE A 220 18.93 -1.09 5.77
C ILE A 220 19.74 -2.38 5.97
N HIS A 221 19.03 -3.50 6.07
CA HIS A 221 19.66 -4.82 6.24
C HIS A 221 20.66 -5.12 5.09
N PRO A 222 21.87 -5.64 5.38
CA PRO A 222 22.91 -5.91 4.38
C PRO A 222 22.44 -6.70 3.13
N ASN A 223 21.62 -7.74 3.32
CA ASN A 223 21.06 -8.54 2.21
C ASN A 223 20.12 -7.76 1.26
N VAL A 224 19.45 -6.72 1.77
CA VAL A 224 18.65 -5.82 0.94
C VAL A 224 19.56 -4.78 0.33
N ARG A 225 20.51 -4.27 1.13
CA ARG A 225 21.48 -3.26 0.70
C ARG A 225 22.35 -3.73 -0.47
N SER A 226 22.73 -5.00 -0.51
CA SER A 226 23.51 -5.58 -1.61
C SER A 226 22.79 -5.53 -2.96
N GLN A 227 21.46 -5.41 -2.97
CA GLN A 227 20.67 -5.29 -4.20
C GLN A 227 20.84 -3.90 -4.84
N PHE A 228 21.30 -2.91 -4.08
CA PHE A 228 21.57 -1.56 -4.56
C PHE A 228 23.00 -1.35 -5.08
N PHE A 229 23.86 -2.38 -5.10
CA PHE A 229 25.30 -2.21 -5.38
C PHE A 229 25.63 -1.54 -6.73
N PHE A 230 24.72 -1.62 -7.70
CA PHE A 230 24.87 -1.01 -9.03
C PHE A 230 24.10 0.31 -9.20
N LEU A 231 23.47 0.81 -8.15
CA LEU A 231 22.64 2.02 -8.17
C LEU A 231 23.37 3.16 -7.46
N HIS A 232 23.11 4.39 -7.90
CA HIS A 232 23.64 5.58 -7.22
C HIS A 232 23.05 5.68 -5.82
N LYS A 233 23.85 6.21 -4.87
CA LYS A 233 23.40 6.45 -3.51
C LYS A 233 22.22 7.44 -3.53
N PRO A 234 21.04 7.10 -2.98
CA PRO A 234 19.91 8.01 -2.97
C PRO A 234 20.22 9.22 -2.09
N THR A 235 19.78 10.38 -2.54
CA THR A 235 19.97 11.67 -1.85
C THR A 235 18.65 12.26 -1.35
N SER A 236 17.52 11.73 -1.82
CA SER A 236 16.17 12.12 -1.40
C SER A 236 15.32 10.92 -0.99
N ILE A 237 14.31 11.16 -0.17
CA ILE A 237 13.30 10.18 0.25
C ILE A 237 12.57 9.65 -0.99
N LYS A 238 12.30 10.52 -1.96
CA LYS A 238 11.67 10.15 -3.23
C LYS A 238 12.49 9.11 -4.02
N GLU A 239 13.80 9.34 -4.14
CA GLU A 239 14.70 8.37 -4.77
C GLU A 239 14.73 7.06 -4.00
N LEU A 240 14.76 7.13 -2.66
CA LEU A 240 14.76 5.95 -1.80
C LEU A 240 13.49 5.10 -1.97
N TYR A 241 12.31 5.72 -2.12
CA TYR A 241 11.07 5.01 -2.46
C TYR A 241 11.10 4.37 -3.85
N ALA A 242 11.67 5.06 -4.84
CA ALA A 242 11.82 4.48 -6.18
C ALA A 242 12.70 3.21 -6.14
N LEU A 243 13.78 3.25 -5.36
CA LEU A 243 14.65 2.09 -5.12
C LEU A 243 13.92 0.95 -4.38
N ALA A 244 13.09 1.29 -3.38
CA ALA A 244 12.28 0.31 -2.68
C ALA A 244 11.30 -0.41 -3.62
N GLY A 245 10.70 0.34 -4.56
CA GLY A 245 9.88 -0.23 -5.62
C GLY A 245 10.63 -1.23 -6.51
N GLN A 246 11.85 -0.89 -6.93
CA GLN A 246 12.70 -1.79 -7.73
C GLN A 246 13.07 -3.07 -6.98
N VAL A 247 13.38 -2.97 -5.68
CA VAL A 247 13.66 -4.13 -4.83
C VAL A 247 12.44 -5.02 -4.68
N ALA A 248 11.26 -4.43 -4.46
CA ALA A 248 10.01 -5.17 -4.37
C ALA A 248 9.70 -5.92 -5.67
N GLU A 249 9.89 -5.25 -6.82
CA GLU A 249 9.75 -5.87 -8.14
C GLU A 249 10.75 -7.03 -8.33
N GLY A 250 12.02 -6.81 -8.02
CA GLY A 250 13.06 -7.84 -8.11
C GLY A 250 12.74 -9.08 -7.27
N ARG A 251 12.26 -8.89 -6.04
CA ARG A 251 11.79 -9.99 -5.18
C ARG A 251 10.59 -10.71 -5.79
N ALA A 252 9.60 -9.98 -6.32
CA ALA A 252 8.42 -10.58 -6.93
C ALA A 252 8.78 -11.41 -8.18
N ILE A 253 9.76 -10.96 -8.98
CA ILE A 253 10.27 -11.71 -10.14
C ILE A 253 10.96 -13.00 -9.68
N GLU A 254 11.82 -12.93 -8.67
CA GLU A 254 12.52 -14.11 -8.15
C GLU A 254 11.54 -15.12 -7.52
N GLU A 255 10.53 -14.65 -6.79
CA GLU A 255 9.47 -15.52 -6.27
C GLU A 255 8.69 -16.23 -7.39
N ARG A 256 8.39 -15.53 -8.50
CA ARG A 256 7.77 -16.13 -9.69
C ARG A 256 8.67 -17.18 -10.31
N ARG A 257 9.97 -16.92 -10.39
CA ARG A 257 10.97 -17.87 -10.92
C ARG A 257 11.03 -19.14 -10.06
N ILE A 258 11.20 -19.00 -8.75
CA ILE A 258 11.23 -20.12 -7.80
C ILE A 258 9.92 -20.92 -7.87
N ARG A 259 8.77 -20.25 -8.00
CA ARG A 259 7.47 -20.91 -8.15
C ARG A 259 7.40 -21.74 -9.43
N ALA A 260 7.86 -21.19 -10.56
CA ALA A 260 7.88 -21.89 -11.84
C ALA A 260 8.79 -23.12 -11.83
N GLU A 261 9.95 -23.04 -11.16
CA GLU A 261 10.87 -24.16 -10.98
C GLU A 261 10.27 -25.27 -10.11
N ARG A 262 9.52 -24.91 -9.05
CA ARG A 262 8.80 -25.87 -8.21
C ARG A 262 7.64 -26.55 -8.94
N SER A 263 6.87 -25.82 -9.75
CA SER A 263 5.77 -26.41 -10.53
C SER A 263 6.27 -27.33 -11.66
N GLY A 264 7.36 -26.95 -12.34
CA GLY A 264 7.96 -27.76 -13.41
C GLY A 264 8.53 -29.11 -12.95
N SER A 265 8.74 -29.31 -11.64
CA SER A 265 9.20 -30.58 -11.07
C SER A 265 8.07 -31.58 -10.77
N THR A 266 6.79 -31.15 -10.76
CA THR A 266 5.67 -32.02 -10.33
C THR A 266 4.94 -32.68 -11.50
N ASP A 267 4.97 -32.08 -12.69
CA ASP A 267 4.29 -32.61 -13.89
C ASP A 267 5.04 -33.77 -14.58
N MET A 268 6.26 -34.10 -14.16
CA MET A 268 7.05 -35.19 -14.75
C MET A 268 6.80 -36.58 -14.11
N VAL A 269 5.94 -36.69 -13.09
CA VAL A 269 5.75 -37.95 -12.33
C VAL A 269 4.51 -38.76 -12.76
N GLN A 270 3.58 -38.21 -13.57
CA GLN A 270 2.32 -38.91 -13.90
C GLN A 270 2.14 -39.34 -15.37
N GLN A 271 3.18 -39.26 -16.20
CA GLN A 271 3.07 -39.63 -17.62
C GLN A 271 3.98 -40.80 -18.05
N ARG A 272 4.13 -41.81 -17.18
CA ARG A 272 4.74 -43.11 -17.53
C ARG A 272 3.79 -44.26 -17.24
N SER A 273 2.70 -44.34 -18.00
CA SER A 273 1.87 -45.56 -18.10
C SER A 273 1.04 -45.55 -19.37
N ARG A 274 1.68 -45.81 -20.52
CA ARG A 274 1.14 -46.62 -21.64
C ARG A 274 2.10 -46.60 -22.84
N GLY A 275 2.57 -47.79 -23.23
CA GLY A 275 3.02 -48.08 -24.61
C GLY A 275 4.53 -48.20 -24.82
N SER A 276 5.06 -49.40 -24.59
CA SER A 276 6.41 -49.86 -24.95
C SER A 276 6.71 -49.77 -26.45
N ARG A 277 7.92 -49.30 -26.81
CA ARG A 277 8.87 -49.99 -27.71
C ARG A 277 10.31 -49.61 -27.34
N PRO A 278 11.26 -50.56 -27.23
CA PRO A 278 12.63 -50.26 -26.83
C PRO A 278 13.49 -49.96 -28.06
N VAL A 279 14.28 -48.88 -28.00
CA VAL A 279 15.50 -48.73 -28.78
C VAL A 279 16.62 -48.50 -27.78
N SER A 280 17.50 -49.49 -27.66
CA SER A 280 18.73 -49.41 -26.88
C SER A 280 19.70 -48.44 -27.55
N MET A 281 20.16 -47.42 -26.82
CA MET A 281 21.53 -46.91 -26.92
C MET A 281 21.96 -46.25 -25.59
N ALA A 282 23.04 -46.81 -25.04
CA ALA A 282 24.11 -46.23 -24.22
C ALA A 282 23.83 -45.13 -23.17
N VAL A 283 24.27 -45.49 -21.96
CA VAL A 283 24.69 -44.71 -20.78
C VAL A 283 25.14 -43.25 -21.03
N GLY A 284 24.63 -42.35 -20.19
CA GLY A 284 25.44 -41.26 -19.59
C GLY A 284 24.92 -39.83 -19.73
N GLN A 285 24.95 -39.11 -18.61
CA GLN A 285 25.06 -37.64 -18.45
C GLN A 285 23.81 -36.79 -18.20
N THR A 286 23.68 -36.46 -16.91
CA THR A 286 23.40 -35.14 -16.33
C THR A 286 23.31 -33.93 -17.27
N ARG A 287 22.18 -33.23 -17.14
CA ARG A 287 21.97 -31.76 -17.24
C ARG A 287 22.89 -31.00 -18.22
N ARG A 288 22.37 -30.68 -19.40
CA ARG A 288 22.85 -29.55 -20.22
C ARG A 288 21.68 -28.73 -20.77
N PHE A 289 21.29 -27.71 -20.02
CA PHE A 289 20.62 -26.56 -20.59
C PHE A 289 21.64 -25.76 -21.42
N GLY A 290 21.41 -25.63 -22.73
CA GLY A 290 21.69 -24.42 -23.52
C GLY A 290 23.09 -23.79 -23.59
N LEU A 291 24.20 -24.52 -23.44
CA LEU A 291 25.56 -23.95 -23.59
C LEU A 291 26.03 -23.74 -25.05
N ASN A 292 25.21 -24.07 -26.05
CA ASN A 292 25.63 -24.08 -27.47
C ASN A 292 25.96 -22.68 -28.04
N SER A 293 25.56 -21.59 -27.39
CA SER A 293 25.89 -20.21 -27.79
C SER A 293 27.02 -19.57 -26.97
N ALA A 294 27.43 -20.16 -25.85
CA ALA A 294 28.50 -19.63 -25.01
C ALA A 294 29.86 -19.91 -25.67
N LYS A 295 30.59 -18.83 -26.02
CA LYS A 295 31.99 -18.89 -26.46
C LYS A 295 32.90 -18.80 -25.24
N CYS A 296 33.87 -19.69 -25.15
CA CYS A 296 34.92 -19.68 -24.13
C CYS A 296 35.85 -18.49 -24.36
N TRP A 297 36.09 -17.70 -23.32
CA TRP A 297 36.90 -16.47 -23.43
C TRP A 297 38.40 -16.75 -23.50
N LYS A 298 38.82 -18.00 -23.28
CA LYS A 298 40.23 -18.43 -23.31
C LYS A 298 40.63 -19.03 -24.66
N CYS A 299 39.80 -19.89 -25.24
CA CYS A 299 40.11 -20.61 -26.49
C CYS A 299 39.15 -20.29 -27.65
N SER A 300 38.16 -19.41 -27.43
CA SER A 300 37.10 -19.08 -28.40
C SER A 300 36.20 -20.26 -28.81
N GLY A 301 36.37 -21.45 -28.22
CA GLY A 301 35.56 -22.64 -28.46
C GLY A 301 34.14 -22.51 -27.91
N ARG A 302 33.16 -23.16 -28.52
CA ARG A 302 31.75 -23.15 -28.08
C ARG A 302 31.47 -24.29 -27.10
N GLY A 303 30.41 -24.14 -26.29
CA GLY A 303 29.89 -25.21 -25.44
C GLY A 303 30.48 -25.30 -24.04
N HIS A 304 31.36 -24.37 -23.65
CA HIS A 304 31.97 -24.30 -22.31
C HIS A 304 32.38 -22.85 -21.96
N LEU A 305 32.49 -22.54 -20.66
CA LEU A 305 33.01 -21.26 -20.15
C LEU A 305 34.50 -21.39 -19.79
N LYS A 306 35.20 -20.27 -19.54
CA LYS A 306 36.64 -20.26 -19.20
C LYS A 306 37.01 -21.24 -18.07
N LYS A 307 36.12 -21.41 -17.08
CA LYS A 307 36.31 -22.31 -15.94
C LYS A 307 36.35 -23.79 -16.34
N ASP A 308 35.71 -24.14 -17.44
CA ASP A 308 35.58 -25.51 -17.95
C ASP A 308 36.39 -25.70 -19.25
N CYS A 309 37.42 -24.87 -19.46
CA CYS A 309 38.22 -24.91 -20.68
C CYS A 309 39.16 -26.13 -20.66
N PRO A 310 39.03 -27.07 -21.59
CA PRO A 310 39.86 -28.28 -21.62
C PRO A 310 41.35 -27.97 -21.91
N SER A 311 41.65 -26.78 -22.45
CA SER A 311 43.02 -26.30 -22.65
C SER A 311 43.68 -25.77 -21.36
N SER A 312 43.11 -26.07 -20.18
CA SER A 312 43.66 -25.60 -18.89
C SER A 312 44.67 -26.55 -18.28
N ASP A 313 44.59 -27.85 -18.58
CA ASP A 313 45.47 -28.85 -17.96
C ASP A 313 46.19 -29.67 -19.02
N VAL A 314 47.28 -29.11 -19.54
CA VAL A 314 48.40 -29.92 -20.03
C VAL A 314 49.71 -29.25 -19.59
N SER A 315 50.25 -29.73 -18.48
CA SER A 315 51.67 -29.62 -18.11
C SER A 315 52.05 -30.82 -17.23
N VAL A 316 52.16 -31.97 -17.92
CA VAL A 316 53.01 -33.16 -17.73
C VAL A 316 53.73 -33.37 -16.39
N GLY A 317 53.64 -34.63 -15.90
CA GLY A 317 54.62 -35.21 -14.97
C GLY A 317 54.48 -36.74 -14.87
N GLU A 318 54.99 -37.46 -15.88
CA GLU A 318 55.13 -38.92 -15.86
C GLU A 318 56.64 -39.26 -15.81
N ALA A 319 57.12 -39.85 -14.70
CA ALA A 319 58.40 -40.58 -14.63
C ALA A 319 58.48 -41.47 -13.37
N ILE A 320 58.15 -42.75 -13.55
CA ILE A 320 58.96 -43.95 -13.21
C ILE A 320 59.77 -43.94 -11.89
N GLY A 321 59.48 -44.91 -11.01
CA GLY A 321 60.53 -45.79 -10.44
C GLY A 321 60.75 -45.79 -8.92
N GLY A 322 60.39 -46.91 -8.27
CA GLY A 322 61.34 -47.66 -7.43
C GLY A 322 61.55 -47.29 -5.96
N ASN A 323 60.99 -48.15 -5.10
CA ASN A 323 61.62 -48.81 -3.95
C ASN A 323 61.84 -48.12 -2.58
N ASP A 324 61.42 -48.92 -1.58
CA ASP A 324 62.09 -49.28 -0.32
C ASP A 324 62.03 -48.37 0.93
N ARG A 325 61.48 -48.99 2.00
CA ARG A 325 61.83 -48.92 3.45
C ARG A 325 61.77 -47.55 4.12
N GLY A 326 61.07 -47.33 5.23
CA GLY A 326 60.99 -48.16 6.42
C GLY A 326 61.51 -47.34 7.61
N THR A 327 60.71 -47.25 8.67
CA THR A 327 61.10 -47.00 10.08
C THR A 327 62.04 -45.82 10.39
N ARG A 328 61.50 -44.76 11.01
CA ARG A 328 61.55 -44.52 12.46
C ARG A 328 60.76 -43.26 12.83
#